data_AF-A0A7L4F3F5-F1
#
_entry.id   AF-A0A7L4F3F5-F1
#
_cell.length_a   1.000
_cell.length_b   1.000
_cell.length_c   1.000
_cell.angle_alpha   90.00
_cell.angle_beta   90.00
_cell.angle_gamma   90.00
#
_symmetry.space_group_name_H-M   'P 1'
#
loop_
_entity.id
_entity.type
_entity.pdbx_description
1 polymer ?
#
loop_
_entity_poly.entity_id
_entity_poly.type
_entity_poly.pdbx_seq_one_letter_code
_entity_poly.pdbx_strand_id
1 'polypeptide(L)' 'SPERSVCSARAAVLLYDDTHGQWVPAGGGPQNLSCVQLYQHPGGTFRLVGRRMQPDQQVVLNCPLVAGLRYQQ' A
#
# COMPACT_ATOMS: atom_id res chain seq x y z
N SER A 1 -22.55 6.84 -0.93
CA SER A 1 -21.81 6.37 0.27
C SER A 1 -20.39 6.94 0.23
N PRO A 2 -19.67 7.05 1.35
CA PRO A 2 -18.23 7.34 1.34
C PRO A 2 -17.42 6.08 0.99
N GLU A 3 -16.12 6.24 0.71
CA GLU A 3 -15.16 5.13 0.59
C GLU A 3 -15.13 4.28 1.87
N ARG A 4 -15.03 2.95 1.74
CA ARG A 4 -15.10 1.99 2.86
C ARG A 4 -13.86 1.10 2.91
N SER A 5 -13.28 0.93 4.10
CA SER A 5 -12.24 -0.09 4.34
C SER A 5 -12.86 -1.49 4.29
N VAL A 6 -12.29 -2.36 3.46
CA VAL A 6 -12.73 -3.75 3.27
C VAL A 6 -11.96 -4.68 4.20
N CYS A 7 -10.64 -4.57 4.21
CA CYS A 7 -9.75 -5.36 5.05
C CYS A 7 -8.46 -4.57 5.35
N SER A 8 -7.67 -5.09 6.30
CA SER A 8 -6.41 -4.50 6.72
C SER A 8 -5.38 -5.58 7.02
N ALA A 9 -4.10 -5.27 6.77
CA ALA A 9 -2.97 -6.11 7.10
C ALA A 9 -1.80 -5.27 7.65
N ARG A 10 -0.88 -5.93 8.36
CA ARG A 10 0.38 -5.33 8.81
C ARG A 10 1.51 -5.89 7.95
N ALA A 11 2.23 -5.02 7.26
CA ALA A 11 3.32 -5.42 6.38
C ALA A 11 4.39 -4.34 6.27
N ALA A 12 5.63 -4.73 5.96
CA ALA A 12 6.61 -3.81 5.41
C ALA A 12 6.27 -3.56 3.93
N VAL A 13 6.14 -2.30 3.54
CA VAL A 13 5.89 -1.93 2.14
C VAL A 13 7.23 -1.66 1.46
N LEU A 14 7.51 -2.39 0.39
CA LEU A 14 8.73 -2.27 -0.39
C LEU A 14 8.40 -1.89 -1.83
N LEU A 15 9.29 -1.15 -2.48
CA LEU A 15 9.31 -0.91 -3.91
C LEU A 15 10.50 -1.66 -4.51
N TYR A 16 10.33 -2.19 -5.71
CA TYR A 16 11.45 -2.79 -6.42
C TYR A 16 12.21 -1.69 -7.16
N ASP A 17 13.52 -1.61 -6.92
CA ASP A 17 14.45 -0.73 -7.63
C ASP A 17 15.07 -1.51 -8.79
N ASP A 18 14.57 -1.28 -10.00
CA ASP A 18 15.05 -1.95 -11.22
C ASP A 18 16.52 -1.64 -11.54
N THR A 19 17.04 -0.50 -11.10
CA THR A 19 18.44 -0.09 -11.38
C THR A 19 19.43 -1.00 -10.66
N HIS A 20 19.09 -1.37 -9.44
CA HIS A 20 19.96 -2.15 -8.56
C HIS A 20 19.44 -3.58 -8.32
N GLY A 21 18.27 -3.93 -8.87
CA GLY A 21 17.67 -5.25 -8.76
C GLY A 21 17.27 -5.66 -7.34
N GLN A 22 16.88 -4.70 -6.50
CA GLN A 22 16.67 -4.92 -5.06
C GLN A 22 15.35 -4.33 -4.57
N TRP A 23 14.83 -4.87 -3.46
CA TRP A 23 13.69 -4.30 -2.76
C TRP A 23 14.14 -3.21 -1.79
N VAL A 24 13.53 -2.03 -1.87
CA VAL A 24 13.84 -0.88 -1.01
C VAL A 24 12.60 -0.45 -0.21
N PRO A 25 12.76 0.07 1.04
CA PRO A 25 11.63 0.54 1.83
C PRO A 25 10.86 1.68 1.17
N ALA A 26 9.54 1.51 1.03
CA ALA A 26 8.69 2.58 0.53
C ALA A 26 8.64 3.76 1.51
N GLY A 27 8.71 4.99 0.97
CA GLY A 27 8.77 6.23 1.76
C GLY A 27 10.17 6.62 2.27
N GLY A 28 11.21 5.83 1.95
CA GLY A 28 12.61 6.11 2.29
C GLY A 28 12.97 5.89 3.77
N GLY A 29 14.26 5.75 4.06
CA GLY A 29 14.73 5.48 5.42
C GLY A 29 14.53 4.02 5.88
N PRO A 30 14.51 3.75 7.19
CA PRO A 30 14.47 2.39 7.72
C PRO A 30 13.19 1.62 7.35
N GLN A 31 13.32 0.31 7.19
CA GLN A 31 12.18 -0.59 7.00
C GLN A 31 11.31 -0.60 8.27
N ASN A 32 10.04 -0.22 8.13
CA ASN A 32 9.08 -0.16 9.20
C ASN A 32 7.76 -0.83 8.82
N LEU A 33 7.02 -1.30 9.82
CA LEU A 33 5.69 -1.83 9.61
C LEU A 33 4.70 -0.73 9.24
N SER A 34 3.79 -1.08 8.34
CA SER A 34 2.68 -0.23 7.91
C SER A 34 1.36 -0.95 8.12
N CYS A 35 0.32 -0.19 8.42
CA CYS A 35 -1.05 -0.64 8.28
C CYS A 35 -1.46 -0.44 6.82
N VAL A 36 -1.67 -1.54 6.09
CA VAL A 36 -2.10 -1.55 4.70
C VAL A 36 -3.58 -1.90 4.65
N GLN A 37 -4.37 -1.04 4.04
CA GLN A 37 -5.82 -1.16 3.94
C GLN A 37 -6.24 -1.22 2.47
N LEU A 38 -7.16 -2.14 2.19
CA LEU A 38 -7.91 -2.14 0.95
C LEU A 38 -9.17 -1.30 1.14
N TYR A 39 -9.34 -0.30 0.30
CA TYR A 39 -10.52 0.54 0.26
C TYR A 39 -11.34 0.30 -1.00
N GLN A 40 -12.66 0.35 -0.85
CA GLN A 40 -13.63 0.30 -1.94
C GLN A 40 -14.33 1.66 -2.07
N HIS A 41 -14.29 2.22 -3.27
CA HIS A 41 -14.99 3.45 -3.61
C HIS A 41 -16.45 3.20 -4.01
N PRO A 42 -17.33 4.21 -3.84
CA PRO A 42 -18.63 4.24 -4.47
C PRO A 42 -18.44 4.24 -6.00
N GLY A 43 -18.86 3.18 -6.68
CA GLY A 43 -18.54 2.93 -8.09
C GLY A 43 -17.77 1.63 -8.33
N GLY A 44 -17.40 0.90 -7.27
CA GLY A 44 -16.86 -0.46 -7.38
C GLY A 44 -15.37 -0.52 -7.70
N THR A 45 -14.67 0.62 -7.71
CA THR A 45 -13.21 0.65 -7.81
C THR A 45 -12.56 0.44 -6.45
N PHE A 46 -11.31 -0.01 -6.45
CA PHE A 46 -10.55 -0.31 -5.25
C PHE A 46 -9.21 0.42 -5.24
N ARG A 47 -8.66 0.68 -4.05
CA ARG A 47 -7.28 1.15 -3.88
C ARG A 47 -6.64 0.57 -2.63
N LEU A 48 -5.33 0.41 -2.68
CA LEU A 48 -4.53 0.12 -1.49
C LEU A 48 -3.97 1.41 -0.92
N VAL A 49 -4.06 1.56 0.39
CA VAL A 49 -3.41 2.64 1.12
C VAL A 49 -2.61 2.04 2.28
N GLY A 50 -1.32 2.31 2.32
CA GLY A 50 -0.41 1.90 3.38
C GLY A 50 0.10 3.12 4.13
N ARG A 51 -0.06 3.13 5.45
CA ARG A 51 0.51 4.16 6.34
C ARG A 51 1.46 3.54 7.34
N ARG A 52 2.62 4.18 7.57
CA ARG A 52 3.56 3.74 8.61
C ARG A 52 2.88 3.71 9.97
N MET A 53 3.19 2.69 10.76
CA MET A 53 2.77 2.61 12.16
C MET A 53 3.69 3.47 13.05
N GLN A 54 3.84 4.74 12.67
CA GLN A 54 4.62 5.76 13.36
C GLN A 54 3.73 7.00 13.58
N PRO A 55 4.10 7.93 14.47
CA PRO A 55 3.28 9.10 14.79
C PRO A 55 2.95 9.99 13.58
N ASP A 56 3.86 10.08 12.61
CA ASP A 56 3.67 10.85 11.38
C ASP A 56 2.68 10.20 10.39
N GLN A 57 2.36 8.92 10.58
CA GLN A 57 1.51 8.09 9.73
C GLN A 57 1.81 8.26 8.23
N GLN A 58 3.10 8.35 7.88
CA GLN A 58 3.53 8.61 6.50
C GLN A 58 2.87 7.62 5.53
N VAL A 59 2.26 8.15 4.46
CA VAL A 59 1.68 7.32 3.39
C VAL A 59 2.82 6.74 2.55
N VAL A 60 2.94 5.42 2.56
CA VAL A 60 3.99 4.66 1.85
C VAL A 60 3.45 3.85 0.67
N LEU A 61 2.13 3.64 0.62
CA LEU A 61 1.43 3.05 -0.52
C LEU A 61 0.14 3.81 -0.75
N ASN A 62 -0.12 4.20 -1.99
CA ASN A 62 -1.38 4.78 -2.39
C ASN A 62 -1.61 4.51 -3.89
N CYS A 63 -2.20 3.37 -4.21
CA CYS A 63 -2.40 2.97 -5.60
C CYS A 63 -3.81 2.43 -5.87
N PRO A 64 -4.43 2.79 -7.00
CA PRO A 64 -5.67 2.16 -7.45
C PRO A 64 -5.41 0.72 -7.90
N LEU A 65 -6.36 -0.18 -7.66
CA LEU A 65 -6.39 -1.52 -8.24
C LEU A 65 -7.27 -1.48 -9.49
N VAL A 66 -6.62 -1.59 -10.65
CA VAL A 66 -7.29 -1.60 -11.95
C VAL A 66 -7.59 -3.02 -12.41
N ALA A 67 -8.60 -3.17 -13.26
CA ALA A 67 -8.91 -4.46 -13.88
C ALA A 67 -7.70 -4.99 -14.66
N GLY A 68 -7.41 -6.29 -14.52
CA GLY A 68 -6.25 -6.94 -15.15
C GLY A 68 -4.96 -6.90 -14.34
N LEU A 69 -4.95 -6.26 -13.16
CA LEU A 69 -3.83 -6.38 -12.22
C LEU A 69 -3.61 -7.84 -11.82
N ARG A 70 -2.34 -8.28 -11.85
CA ARG A 70 -1.94 -9.62 -11.43
C ARG A 70 -1.35 -9.56 -10.03
N TYR A 71 -2.04 -10.17 -9.08
CA TYR A 71 -1.52 -10.40 -7.74
C TYR A 71 -0.65 -11.66 -7.74
N GLN A 72 0.55 -11.57 -7.18
CA GLN A 72 1.46 -12.70 -7.00
C GLN A 72 1.57 -12.98 -5.49
N GLN A 73 1.34 -14.23 -5.10
CA GLN A 73 1.45 -14.70 -3.72
C GLN A 73 2.81 -15.36 -3.48
#